data_AF-A0A970QFC5-F1
#
_entry.id   AF-A0A970QFC5-F1
#
_cell.length_a   1.000
_cell.length_b   1.000
_cell.length_c   1.000
_cell.angle_alpha   90.00
_cell.angle_beta   90.00
_cell.angle_gamma   90.00
#
_symmetry.space_group_name_H-M   'P 1'
#
loop_
_entity.id
_entity.type
_entity.pdbx_description
1 polymer ?
#
loop_
_entity_poly.entity_id
_entity_poly.type
_entity_poly.pdbx_seq_one_letter_code
_entity_poly.pdbx_strand_id
1 'polypeptide(L)'
;MKLFHCSKLLLFIMTVHFLSAAAFASGEEALIGRPVKVAAAAIGYHGAYTEKMEMATQYLHAAGKAGADIVCLPEEFSGGAPETIPGPTTEVVAALAKEYGMYVICPLLEVHEQSHYNTAVLIDRQGDIAGQYRKIFVVWTENAYSGEARVPYFDTDFGRIALLNCFDLNFPELWLEASNKGAEIVFWPSAFGGGFPLSAYAGIHAYYVVSVGDGDFYDMTGEPIPPDTVPLDKLNIATLDLDRSLVHKDYNRDKVAALLERYPQEITMERDWHPEGWYMLRALQPGIRVRDLCRRHNIEMLREYRLRSREQVNELRDAHLPIAANSDGVPIKDAAWFDAKTNDATTLRNRVFAAQLTDAWKRNHPMPPLSAVHPEAGWDDAYAIQRLFVERLCGLEKLAGYKAAGVSADDDLHPLVAVIPDAVDYDPTREFVLDLEDGAPRHIETEIGYHFGKTIRETVDSVDKLRDYVSAISAVIELPGAAVETYGPTTEIDLVAWNINGKTMLVGPKHDPNTIDPDAVAIQLSLDSSVINEARGDMTAHGQWLTLLKTVNHLIAQSYVIEAGQIISNGALGKINKARAGLYHADFGALGQLKFSAR
;
A
#
# COMPACT_ATOMS: atom_id res chain seq x y z
N MET A 1 26.21 53.39 39.08
CA MET A 1 25.97 54.66 38.36
C MET A 1 26.95 54.71 37.18
N LYS A 2 26.45 54.79 35.93
CA LYS A 2 27.14 55.04 34.64
C LYS A 2 28.59 54.54 34.39
N LEU A 3 28.72 53.72 33.33
CA LEU A 3 29.77 53.63 32.28
C LEU A 3 31.27 53.55 32.67
N PHE A 4 32.01 52.54 32.14
CA PHE A 4 33.04 52.68 31.08
C PHE A 4 33.88 51.39 30.86
N HIS A 5 33.97 50.94 29.59
CA HIS A 5 35.11 50.30 28.86
C HIS A 5 35.67 48.92 29.29
N CYS A 6 36.35 48.10 28.48
CA CYS A 6 36.51 47.82 27.03
C CYS A 6 37.78 46.93 26.92
N SER A 7 37.87 46.03 25.93
CA SER A 7 39.11 45.35 25.40
C SER A 7 39.49 44.03 26.10
N LYS A 8 39.85 42.87 25.49
CA LYS A 8 40.35 42.40 24.16
C LYS A 8 40.26 40.83 24.18
N LEU A 9 39.74 40.11 23.18
CA LEU A 9 40.33 39.61 21.92
C LEU A 9 41.16 38.29 22.01
N LEU A 10 40.68 37.21 21.33
CA LEU A 10 41.35 36.16 20.49
C LEU A 10 40.49 34.86 20.55
N LEU A 11 39.78 34.37 19.51
CA LEU A 11 40.09 33.94 18.13
C LEU A 11 40.90 32.62 18.01
N PHE A 12 40.23 31.52 17.63
CA PHE A 12 40.75 30.37 16.84
C PHE A 12 39.53 29.55 16.33
N ILE A 13 39.06 29.83 15.10
CA ILE A 13 39.28 29.14 13.81
C ILE A 13 38.47 27.85 13.59
N MET A 14 37.75 27.88 12.47
CA MET A 14 36.88 26.90 11.81
C MET A 14 37.53 25.54 11.54
N THR A 15 36.68 24.50 11.50
CA THR A 15 36.82 23.44 10.49
C THR A 15 35.45 23.11 9.90
N VAL A 16 35.39 23.15 8.57
CA VAL A 16 34.27 22.86 7.67
C VAL A 16 34.18 21.36 7.42
N HIS A 17 32.97 20.78 7.35
CA HIS A 17 32.59 19.62 6.51
C HIS A 17 31.12 19.84 6.09
N PHE A 18 30.84 20.47 4.95
CA PHE A 18 30.47 19.84 3.66
C PHE A 18 29.53 18.63 3.76
N LEU A 19 28.24 18.87 3.53
CA LEU A 19 27.35 17.97 2.80
C LEU A 19 26.39 18.82 1.95
N SER A 20 26.66 18.76 0.64
CA SER A 20 25.93 19.22 -0.55
C SER A 20 24.83 20.28 -0.41
N ALA A 21 25.26 21.55 -0.52
CA ALA A 21 24.48 22.56 -1.23
C ALA A 21 24.64 22.31 -2.74
N ALA A 22 23.70 21.57 -3.33
CA ALA A 22 23.55 21.44 -4.78
C ALA A 22 22.07 21.22 -5.14
N ALA A 23 21.21 22.19 -4.82
CA ALA A 23 19.87 22.35 -5.40
C ALA A 23 19.23 23.68 -4.98
N PHE A 24 19.90 24.83 -5.18
CA PHE A 24 19.23 26.13 -5.11
C PHE A 24 19.81 27.06 -6.17
N ALA A 25 19.48 26.74 -7.42
CA ALA A 25 19.65 27.61 -8.57
C ALA A 25 18.43 27.46 -9.50
N SER A 26 17.22 27.53 -8.95
CA SER A 26 16.01 27.99 -9.63
C SER A 26 15.30 28.88 -8.61
N GLY A 27 14.86 30.07 -9.01
CA GLY A 27 14.11 30.98 -8.14
C GLY A 27 12.68 30.51 -7.86
N GLU A 28 12.47 29.21 -7.70
CA GLU A 28 11.18 28.62 -7.36
C GLU A 28 11.02 28.65 -5.84
N GLU A 29 9.97 29.33 -5.37
CA GLU A 29 9.53 29.21 -3.98
C GLU A 29 9.29 27.73 -3.67
N ALA A 30 9.96 27.21 -2.64
CA ALA A 30 9.74 25.85 -2.19
C ALA A 30 8.27 25.71 -1.78
N LEU A 31 7.57 24.74 -2.37
CA LEU A 31 6.13 24.62 -2.19
C LEU A 31 5.79 23.93 -0.86
N ILE A 32 4.72 24.39 -0.22
CA ILE A 32 4.21 23.85 1.05
C ILE A 32 3.24 22.70 0.76
N GLY A 33 3.29 21.64 1.56
CA GLY A 33 2.42 20.46 1.42
C GLY A 33 2.84 19.58 0.24
N ARG A 34 1.85 19.07 -0.50
CA ARG A 34 2.05 18.31 -1.74
C ARG A 34 1.16 18.89 -2.84
N PRO A 35 1.54 20.05 -3.40
CA PRO A 35 0.77 20.70 -4.45
C PRO A 35 0.82 19.90 -5.74
N VAL A 36 -0.29 19.91 -6.47
CA VAL A 36 -0.42 19.31 -7.79
C VAL A 36 -1.19 20.29 -8.66
N LYS A 37 -0.61 20.70 -9.80
CA LYS A 37 -1.26 21.62 -10.73
C LYS A 37 -2.12 20.82 -11.70
N VAL A 38 -3.43 20.94 -11.56
CA VAL A 38 -4.42 20.16 -12.30
C VAL A 38 -5.13 21.02 -13.32
N ALA A 39 -5.20 20.57 -14.57
CA ALA A 39 -5.92 21.23 -15.65
C ALA A 39 -7.18 20.46 -16.06
N ALA A 40 -8.30 21.17 -16.17
CA ALA A 40 -9.55 20.69 -16.74
C ALA A 40 -9.80 21.42 -18.07
N ALA A 41 -9.71 20.69 -19.18
CA ALA A 41 -9.90 21.24 -20.51
C ALA A 41 -11.37 21.03 -20.95
N ALA A 42 -12.26 21.94 -20.59
CA ALA A 42 -13.70 21.86 -20.83
C ALA A 42 -14.08 22.20 -22.30
N ILE A 43 -13.46 21.49 -23.25
CA ILE A 43 -13.61 21.69 -24.70
C ILE A 43 -14.86 21.01 -25.30
N GLY A 44 -15.70 20.43 -24.44
CA GLY A 44 -16.95 19.73 -24.78
C GLY A 44 -16.76 18.35 -25.41
N TYR A 45 -17.87 17.63 -25.52
CA TYR A 45 -18.05 16.35 -26.20
C TYR A 45 -18.86 16.62 -27.48
N HIS A 46 -18.61 15.92 -28.58
CA HIS A 46 -19.07 16.23 -29.96
C HIS A 46 -18.23 17.23 -30.76
N GLY A 47 -18.27 17.05 -32.08
CA GLY A 47 -17.55 17.81 -33.11
C GLY A 47 -16.96 16.87 -34.17
N ALA A 48 -16.37 17.42 -35.21
CA ALA A 48 -15.61 16.63 -36.18
C ALA A 48 -14.25 16.25 -35.60
N TYR A 49 -13.81 15.00 -35.81
CA TYR A 49 -12.57 14.46 -35.26
C TYR A 49 -11.36 15.38 -35.40
N THR A 50 -11.10 15.84 -36.63
CA THR A 50 -9.97 16.71 -36.92
C THR A 50 -10.01 18.01 -36.12
N GLU A 51 -11.17 18.68 -36.05
CA GLU A 51 -11.33 19.94 -35.31
C GLU A 51 -11.12 19.73 -33.80
N LYS A 52 -11.64 18.63 -33.25
CA LYS A 52 -11.51 18.31 -31.83
C LYS A 52 -10.08 17.93 -31.45
N MET A 53 -9.37 17.23 -32.33
CA MET A 53 -7.96 16.91 -32.13
C MET A 53 -7.05 18.14 -32.23
N GLU A 54 -7.32 19.05 -33.16
CA GLU A 54 -6.61 20.35 -33.24
C GLU A 54 -6.82 21.17 -31.97
N MET A 55 -8.07 21.26 -31.50
CA MET A 55 -8.41 21.95 -30.26
C MET A 55 -7.76 21.28 -29.04
N ALA A 56 -7.87 19.97 -28.89
CA ALA A 56 -7.24 19.24 -27.77
C ALA A 56 -5.72 19.46 -27.77
N THR A 57 -5.06 19.40 -28.93
CA THR A 57 -3.63 19.67 -29.08
C THR A 57 -3.26 21.08 -28.61
N GLN A 58 -4.03 22.10 -29.01
CA GLN A 58 -3.83 23.48 -28.57
C GLN A 58 -3.95 23.63 -27.04
N TYR A 59 -4.94 22.96 -26.45
CA TYR A 59 -5.20 23.04 -25.01
C TYR A 59 -4.13 22.29 -24.20
N LEU A 60 -3.68 21.14 -24.67
CA LEU A 60 -2.59 20.38 -24.06
C LEU A 60 -1.28 21.18 -24.11
N HIS A 61 -0.95 21.85 -25.23
CA HIS A 61 0.18 22.76 -25.28
C HIS A 61 0.07 23.91 -24.28
N ALA A 62 -1.12 24.52 -24.14
CA ALA A 62 -1.34 25.62 -23.21
C ALA A 62 -1.21 25.17 -21.74
N ALA A 63 -1.78 24.01 -21.39
CA ALA A 63 -1.68 23.43 -20.06
C ALA A 63 -0.25 23.01 -19.73
N GLY A 64 0.45 22.36 -20.67
CA GLY A 64 1.85 21.99 -20.52
C GLY A 64 2.77 23.20 -20.34
N LYS A 65 2.56 24.28 -21.09
CA LYS A 65 3.28 25.57 -20.90
C LYS A 65 2.97 26.24 -19.56
N ALA A 66 1.78 26.01 -19.00
CA ALA A 66 1.43 26.46 -17.65
C ALA A 66 2.02 25.55 -16.55
N GLY A 67 2.70 24.46 -16.92
CA GLY A 67 3.33 23.51 -16.02
C GLY A 67 2.31 22.65 -15.27
N ALA A 68 1.23 22.23 -15.94
CA ALA A 68 0.27 21.29 -15.37
C ALA A 68 0.93 19.92 -15.13
N ASP A 69 0.68 19.33 -13.96
CA ASP A 69 1.09 17.96 -13.63
C ASP A 69 0.20 16.93 -14.32
N ILE A 70 -1.08 17.27 -14.48
CA ILE A 70 -2.08 16.41 -15.12
C ILE A 70 -3.13 17.26 -15.82
N VAL A 71 -3.54 16.81 -17.02
CA VAL A 71 -4.63 17.40 -17.80
C VAL A 71 -5.72 16.37 -18.02
N CYS A 72 -6.98 16.72 -17.77
CA CYS A 72 -8.11 15.87 -18.08
C CYS A 72 -8.93 16.45 -19.23
N LEU A 73 -9.15 15.63 -20.27
CA LEU A 73 -10.00 15.95 -21.43
C LEU A 73 -11.45 15.48 -21.19
N PRO A 74 -12.44 16.04 -21.89
CA PRO A 74 -13.84 15.66 -21.75
C PRO A 74 -14.09 14.20 -22.16
N GLU A 75 -15.23 13.66 -21.73
CA GLU A 75 -15.73 12.38 -22.21
C GLU A 75 -15.84 12.38 -23.74
N GLU A 76 -15.32 11.33 -24.39
CA GLU A 76 -15.32 11.16 -25.85
C GLU A 76 -14.95 12.44 -26.62
N PHE A 77 -13.99 13.22 -26.11
CA PHE A 77 -13.72 14.57 -26.62
C PHE A 77 -13.39 14.59 -28.11
N SER A 78 -12.77 13.53 -28.63
CA SER A 78 -12.30 13.50 -30.01
C SER A 78 -13.46 13.41 -31.00
N GLY A 79 -14.64 12.91 -30.62
CA GLY A 79 -15.77 12.73 -31.54
C GLY A 79 -15.46 11.83 -32.74
N GLY A 80 -14.42 11.01 -32.64
CA GLY A 80 -13.96 10.10 -33.69
C GLY A 80 -14.78 8.82 -33.79
N ALA A 81 -14.48 8.03 -34.82
CA ALA A 81 -14.94 6.65 -34.89
C ALA A 81 -14.27 5.81 -33.77
N PRO A 82 -14.86 4.68 -33.36
CA PRO A 82 -14.21 3.75 -32.43
C PRO A 82 -12.80 3.37 -32.90
N GLU A 83 -11.82 3.43 -32.00
CA GLU A 83 -10.41 3.11 -32.30
C GLU A 83 -9.78 2.20 -31.24
N THR A 84 -8.74 1.46 -31.60
CA THR A 84 -8.03 0.60 -30.64
C THR A 84 -7.24 1.45 -29.65
N ILE A 85 -6.89 0.88 -28.51
CA ILE A 85 -5.93 1.45 -27.56
C ILE A 85 -4.72 0.50 -27.48
N PRO A 86 -3.49 0.95 -27.81
CA PRO A 86 -3.16 2.26 -28.39
C PRO A 86 -3.76 2.45 -29.80
N GLY A 87 -3.93 3.71 -30.17
CA GLY A 87 -4.49 4.16 -31.44
C GLY A 87 -4.23 5.64 -31.74
N PRO A 88 -4.73 6.16 -32.88
CA PRO A 88 -4.38 7.47 -33.41
C PRO A 88 -4.55 8.64 -32.43
N THR A 89 -5.62 8.63 -31.63
CA THR A 89 -5.87 9.68 -30.63
C THR A 89 -4.85 9.58 -29.50
N THR A 90 -4.66 8.38 -28.93
CA THR A 90 -3.70 8.18 -27.84
C THR A 90 -2.25 8.44 -28.26
N GLU A 91 -1.87 8.19 -29.52
CA GLU A 91 -0.51 8.46 -30.03
C GLU A 91 -0.19 9.96 -30.03
N VAL A 92 -1.14 10.79 -30.50
CA VAL A 92 -0.98 12.25 -30.50
C VAL A 92 -0.91 12.79 -29.07
N VAL A 93 -1.81 12.31 -28.20
CA VAL A 93 -1.85 12.76 -26.80
C VAL A 93 -0.60 12.29 -26.04
N ALA A 94 -0.11 11.08 -26.29
CA ALA A 94 1.12 10.54 -25.70
C ALA A 94 2.37 11.34 -26.05
N ALA A 95 2.48 11.79 -27.30
CA ALA A 95 3.58 12.66 -27.72
C ALA A 95 3.59 13.97 -26.92
N LEU A 96 2.42 14.58 -26.67
CA LEU A 96 2.28 15.81 -25.90
C LEU A 96 2.50 15.59 -24.39
N ALA A 97 1.97 14.50 -23.84
CA ALA A 97 2.20 14.11 -22.45
C ALA A 97 3.71 14.00 -22.17
N LYS A 98 4.43 13.33 -23.06
CA LYS A 98 5.90 13.21 -23.02
C LYS A 98 6.64 14.52 -23.23
N GLU A 99 6.21 15.35 -24.19
CA GLU A 99 6.83 16.65 -24.49
C GLU A 99 6.85 17.56 -23.26
N TYR A 100 5.74 17.60 -22.52
CA TYR A 100 5.59 18.47 -21.34
C TYR A 100 5.87 17.77 -20.01
N GLY A 101 6.12 16.45 -20.02
CA GLY A 101 6.33 15.67 -18.81
C GLY A 101 5.12 15.71 -17.87
N MET A 102 3.91 15.59 -18.41
CA MET A 102 2.64 15.66 -17.68
C MET A 102 1.80 14.40 -17.89
N TYR A 103 0.93 14.06 -16.94
CA TYR A 103 -0.10 13.06 -17.16
C TYR A 103 -1.23 13.62 -18.02
N VAL A 104 -1.88 12.78 -18.83
CA VAL A 104 -3.10 13.17 -19.56
C VAL A 104 -4.15 12.08 -19.44
N ILE A 105 -5.37 12.47 -19.05
CA ILE A 105 -6.55 11.62 -19.12
C ILE A 105 -7.23 11.90 -20.47
N CYS A 106 -7.29 10.86 -21.29
CA CYS A 106 -7.72 10.89 -22.69
C CYS A 106 -8.95 9.97 -22.90
N PRO A 107 -10.18 10.45 -22.64
CA PRO A 107 -11.38 9.68 -22.88
C PRO A 107 -11.71 9.57 -24.37
N LEU A 108 -12.01 8.36 -24.83
CA LEU A 108 -12.36 8.06 -26.22
C LEU A 108 -13.27 6.84 -26.34
N LEU A 109 -13.81 6.63 -27.54
CA LEU A 109 -14.56 5.43 -27.89
C LEU A 109 -13.59 4.33 -28.34
N GLU A 110 -13.36 3.36 -27.48
CA GLU A 110 -12.46 2.22 -27.70
C GLU A 110 -13.18 1.16 -28.56
N VAL A 111 -12.46 0.52 -29.49
CA VAL A 111 -12.84 -0.79 -30.04
C VAL A 111 -11.85 -1.85 -29.56
N HIS A 112 -12.38 -2.90 -28.95
CA HIS A 112 -11.64 -4.06 -28.49
C HIS A 112 -12.37 -5.33 -28.94
N GLU A 113 -11.71 -6.12 -29.79
CA GLU A 113 -12.31 -7.25 -30.49
C GLU A 113 -13.55 -6.84 -31.30
N GLN A 114 -14.75 -7.24 -30.88
CA GLN A 114 -16.03 -6.91 -31.50
C GLN A 114 -16.88 -5.97 -30.65
N SER A 115 -16.33 -5.51 -29.52
CA SER A 115 -17.00 -4.64 -28.56
C SER A 115 -16.43 -3.24 -28.60
N HIS A 116 -17.27 -2.25 -28.32
CA HIS A 116 -16.85 -0.87 -28.15
C HIS A 116 -17.19 -0.36 -26.75
N TYR A 117 -16.30 0.45 -26.19
CA TYR A 117 -16.35 0.91 -24.81
C TYR A 117 -16.07 2.41 -24.74
N ASN A 118 -16.72 3.11 -23.83
CA ASN A 118 -16.30 4.46 -23.46
C ASN A 118 -15.21 4.35 -22.41
N THR A 119 -14.00 4.72 -22.82
CA THR A 119 -12.78 4.41 -22.10
C THR A 119 -12.02 5.70 -21.79
N ALA A 120 -11.77 5.96 -20.51
CA ALA A 120 -10.81 6.97 -20.07
C ALA A 120 -9.42 6.34 -19.97
N VAL A 121 -8.48 6.80 -20.81
CA VAL A 121 -7.09 6.32 -20.80
C VAL A 121 -6.22 7.28 -20.01
N LEU A 122 -5.44 6.76 -19.07
CA LEU A 122 -4.40 7.52 -18.39
C LEU A 122 -3.07 7.31 -19.11
N ILE A 123 -2.50 8.42 -19.60
CA ILE A 123 -1.18 8.46 -20.22
C ILE A 123 -0.22 9.16 -19.25
N ASP A 124 0.94 8.56 -18.99
CA ASP A 124 1.91 9.09 -18.05
C ASP A 124 2.84 10.15 -18.64
N ARG A 125 3.73 10.67 -17.77
CA ARG A 125 4.73 11.69 -18.12
C ARG A 125 5.75 11.22 -19.16
N GLN A 126 5.89 9.92 -19.41
CA GLN A 126 6.78 9.34 -20.42
C GLN A 126 6.06 9.12 -21.76
N GLY A 127 4.74 9.30 -21.79
CA GLY A 127 3.88 9.03 -22.93
C GLY A 127 3.40 7.59 -22.99
N ASP A 128 3.62 6.78 -21.95
CA ASP A 128 3.18 5.40 -21.89
C ASP A 128 1.75 5.33 -21.30
N ILE A 129 0.98 4.31 -21.69
CA ILE A 129 -0.36 4.09 -21.13
C ILE A 129 -0.18 3.49 -19.74
N ALA A 130 -0.44 4.29 -18.70
CA ALA A 130 -0.38 3.87 -17.31
C ALA A 130 -1.62 3.08 -16.86
N GLY A 131 -2.71 3.18 -17.62
CA GLY A 131 -3.89 2.35 -17.42
C GLY A 131 -5.12 2.92 -18.11
N GLN A 132 -6.24 2.21 -17.98
CA GLN A 132 -7.50 2.62 -18.59
C GLN A 132 -8.69 2.27 -17.70
N TYR A 133 -9.76 3.03 -17.83
CA TYR A 133 -11.04 2.82 -17.18
C TYR A 133 -12.14 2.74 -18.23
N ARG A 134 -12.73 1.56 -18.41
CA ARG A 134 -13.97 1.37 -19.19
C ARG A 134 -15.15 1.71 -18.30
N LYS A 135 -15.99 2.66 -18.74
CA LYS A 135 -17.16 3.14 -18.01
C LYS A 135 -18.03 1.98 -17.52
N ILE A 136 -18.32 1.95 -16.23
CA ILE A 136 -19.09 0.88 -15.60
C ILE A 136 -20.56 1.06 -15.96
N PHE A 137 -21.13 2.21 -15.62
CA PHE A 137 -22.52 2.47 -15.94
C PHE A 137 -22.62 3.25 -17.25
N VAL A 138 -22.87 2.53 -18.33
CA VAL A 138 -23.06 3.10 -19.68
C VAL A 138 -24.46 3.68 -19.79
N VAL A 139 -24.60 4.86 -20.40
CA VAL A 139 -25.92 5.45 -20.64
C VAL A 139 -26.63 4.60 -21.68
N TRP A 140 -27.91 4.29 -21.48
CA TRP A 140 -28.71 3.45 -22.39
C TRP A 140 -28.65 3.87 -23.87
N THR A 141 -28.43 5.16 -24.15
CA THR A 141 -28.37 5.72 -25.50
C THR A 141 -26.97 5.71 -26.13
N GLU A 142 -25.94 5.44 -25.33
CA GLU A 142 -24.53 5.40 -25.76
C GLU A 142 -24.22 4.16 -26.60
N ASN A 143 -25.06 3.12 -26.48
CA ASN A 143 -24.97 1.86 -27.22
C ASN A 143 -23.62 1.12 -27.03
N ALA A 144 -22.84 1.42 -25.98
CA ALA A 144 -21.55 0.81 -25.69
C ALA A 144 -21.64 -0.38 -24.72
N TYR A 145 -20.60 -1.20 -24.68
CA TYR A 145 -20.43 -2.26 -23.70
C TYR A 145 -19.98 -1.67 -22.36
N SER A 146 -20.43 -2.28 -21.25
CA SER A 146 -20.04 -1.92 -19.89
C SER A 146 -18.68 -2.50 -19.54
N GLY A 147 -17.87 -1.73 -18.81
CA GLY A 147 -16.62 -2.20 -18.21
C GLY A 147 -16.82 -3.20 -17.07
N GLU A 148 -15.71 -3.63 -16.46
CA GLU A 148 -15.77 -4.46 -15.25
C GLU A 148 -16.36 -3.66 -14.09
N ALA A 149 -17.22 -4.27 -13.28
CA ALA A 149 -17.88 -3.64 -12.13
C ALA A 149 -16.91 -3.43 -10.94
N ARG A 150 -15.83 -2.70 -11.17
CA ARG A 150 -14.75 -2.39 -10.22
C ARG A 150 -14.09 -1.07 -10.61
N VAL A 151 -14.03 -0.12 -9.69
CA VAL A 151 -13.36 1.17 -9.93
C VAL A 151 -11.83 1.02 -9.89
N PRO A 152 -11.07 1.16 -10.99
CA PRO A 152 -9.61 1.10 -10.92
C PRO A 152 -9.05 2.30 -10.16
N TYR A 153 -7.85 2.15 -9.61
CA TYR A 153 -7.05 3.25 -9.10
C TYR A 153 -5.74 3.31 -9.89
N PHE A 154 -5.14 4.49 -9.94
CA PHE A 154 -3.89 4.73 -10.65
C PHE A 154 -2.94 5.47 -9.72
N ASP A 155 -1.75 4.92 -9.51
CA ASP A 155 -0.70 5.57 -8.73
C ASP A 155 0.13 6.46 -9.66
N THR A 156 0.19 7.75 -9.33
CA THR A 156 1.04 8.74 -9.99
C THR A 156 2.19 9.14 -9.07
N ASP A 157 3.19 9.85 -9.60
CA ASP A 157 4.30 10.36 -8.79
C ASP A 157 3.88 11.35 -7.68
N PHE A 158 2.71 11.97 -7.81
CA PHE A 158 2.17 12.88 -6.81
C PHE A 158 1.08 12.27 -5.91
N GLY A 159 0.48 11.14 -6.27
CA GLY A 159 -0.56 10.51 -5.45
C GLY A 159 -1.50 9.60 -6.23
N ARG A 160 -2.41 8.95 -5.50
CA ARG A 160 -3.38 8.04 -6.11
C ARG A 160 -4.58 8.79 -6.68
N ILE A 161 -4.97 8.46 -7.90
CA ILE A 161 -6.17 9.00 -8.55
C ILE A 161 -7.16 7.90 -8.90
N ALA A 162 -8.42 8.26 -9.10
CA ALA A 162 -9.44 7.40 -9.70
C ALA A 162 -10.14 8.13 -10.84
N LEU A 163 -10.69 7.35 -11.77
CA LEU A 163 -11.47 7.83 -12.92
C LEU A 163 -12.90 7.31 -12.77
N LEU A 164 -13.88 8.20 -12.88
CA LEU A 164 -15.30 7.85 -12.96
C LEU A 164 -15.90 8.69 -14.09
N ASN A 165 -16.63 8.09 -15.03
CA ASN A 165 -17.03 8.79 -16.25
C ASN A 165 -18.52 9.13 -16.20
N CYS A 166 -18.85 10.40 -16.40
CA CYS A 166 -20.21 10.87 -16.70
C CYS A 166 -21.32 10.20 -15.88
N PHE A 167 -22.04 9.24 -16.46
CA PHE A 167 -23.19 8.57 -15.85
C PHE A 167 -22.88 7.85 -14.52
N ASP A 168 -21.61 7.51 -14.26
CA ASP A 168 -21.11 7.02 -12.97
C ASP A 168 -21.40 7.97 -11.80
N LEU A 169 -21.72 9.25 -12.08
CA LEU A 169 -22.20 10.23 -11.09
C LEU A 169 -23.40 9.71 -10.28
N ASN A 170 -24.26 8.92 -10.90
CA ASN A 170 -25.53 8.47 -10.30
C ASN A 170 -25.37 7.27 -9.36
N PHE A 171 -24.16 6.72 -9.22
CA PHE A 171 -23.89 5.45 -8.54
C PHE A 171 -22.94 5.68 -7.37
N PRO A 172 -23.46 6.06 -6.18
CA PRO A 172 -22.66 6.46 -5.03
C PRO A 172 -21.69 5.38 -4.53
N GLU A 173 -21.98 4.10 -4.80
CA GLU A 173 -21.11 2.98 -4.49
C GLU A 173 -19.75 3.07 -5.19
N LEU A 174 -19.66 3.63 -6.40
CA LEU A 174 -18.40 3.79 -7.13
C LEU A 174 -17.52 4.87 -6.49
N TRP A 175 -18.12 5.97 -6.03
CA TRP A 175 -17.45 7.06 -5.33
C TRP A 175 -16.92 6.60 -3.96
N LEU A 176 -17.71 5.77 -3.26
CA LEU A 176 -17.25 5.10 -2.05
C LEU A 176 -16.11 4.13 -2.33
N GLU A 177 -16.18 3.35 -3.42
CA GLU A 177 -15.11 2.43 -3.81
C GLU A 177 -13.80 3.17 -4.11
N ALA A 178 -13.85 4.30 -4.84
CA ALA A 178 -12.70 5.16 -5.07
C ALA A 178 -12.07 5.65 -3.76
N SER A 179 -12.91 6.08 -2.79
CA SER A 179 -12.46 6.49 -1.46
C SER A 179 -11.77 5.34 -0.72
N ASN A 180 -12.37 4.15 -0.72
CA ASN A 180 -11.84 2.96 -0.05
C ASN A 180 -10.51 2.48 -0.67
N LYS A 181 -10.31 2.75 -1.96
CA LYS A 181 -9.05 2.47 -2.67
C LYS A 181 -7.98 3.54 -2.46
N GLY A 182 -8.27 4.58 -1.68
CA GLY A 182 -7.31 5.61 -1.30
C GLY A 182 -7.14 6.73 -2.33
N ALA A 183 -8.08 6.87 -3.29
CA ALA A 183 -8.03 7.96 -4.27
C ALA A 183 -7.98 9.33 -3.58
N GLU A 184 -7.05 10.17 -3.99
CA GLU A 184 -6.85 11.53 -3.46
C GLU A 184 -7.47 12.59 -4.36
N ILE A 185 -7.56 12.27 -5.65
CA ILE A 185 -8.28 13.03 -6.67
C ILE A 185 -9.14 12.03 -7.44
N VAL A 186 -10.43 12.36 -7.62
CA VAL A 186 -11.29 11.68 -8.58
C VAL A 186 -11.49 12.60 -9.76
N PHE A 187 -11.05 12.15 -10.93
CA PHE A 187 -11.34 12.84 -12.19
C PHE A 187 -12.65 12.32 -12.75
N TRP A 188 -13.50 13.27 -13.14
CA TRP A 188 -14.80 12.99 -13.73
C TRP A 188 -14.89 13.65 -15.12
N PRO A 189 -14.37 12.98 -16.17
CA PRO A 189 -14.61 13.39 -17.53
C PRO A 189 -16.08 13.17 -17.88
N SER A 190 -16.72 14.19 -18.45
CA SER A 190 -18.16 14.17 -18.67
C SER A 190 -18.59 15.14 -19.77
N ALA A 191 -19.78 14.87 -20.29
CA ALA A 191 -20.55 15.71 -21.18
C ALA A 191 -21.17 16.98 -20.54
N PHE A 192 -21.25 17.05 -19.21
CA PHE A 192 -21.88 18.16 -18.47
C PHE A 192 -21.18 18.38 -17.12
N GLY A 193 -21.42 19.50 -16.43
CA GLY A 193 -20.66 19.88 -15.22
C GLY A 193 -20.90 19.08 -13.94
N GLY A 194 -21.95 18.27 -13.84
CA GLY A 194 -22.22 17.40 -12.67
C GLY A 194 -22.74 18.12 -11.43
N GLY A 195 -22.26 19.32 -11.09
CA GLY A 195 -22.81 20.20 -10.07
C GLY A 195 -22.88 19.61 -8.65
N PHE A 196 -24.01 19.78 -7.97
CA PHE A 196 -24.20 19.45 -6.54
C PHE A 196 -23.73 18.04 -6.14
N PRO A 197 -24.09 16.95 -6.86
CA PRO A 197 -23.59 15.61 -6.53
C PRO A 197 -22.07 15.50 -6.41
N LEU A 198 -21.29 16.16 -7.29
CA LEU A 198 -19.82 16.13 -7.24
C LEU A 198 -19.27 16.80 -5.98
N SER A 199 -19.83 17.97 -5.63
CA SER A 199 -19.52 18.67 -4.38
C SER A 199 -19.83 17.79 -3.16
N ALA A 200 -20.98 17.12 -3.16
CA ALA A 200 -21.35 16.20 -2.10
C ALA A 200 -20.39 15.00 -2.00
N TYR A 201 -20.01 14.38 -3.12
CA TYR A 201 -19.05 13.27 -3.11
C TYR A 201 -17.67 13.70 -2.63
N ALA A 202 -17.17 14.85 -3.05
CA ALA A 202 -15.88 15.38 -2.58
C ALA A 202 -15.85 15.51 -1.05
N GLY A 203 -16.89 16.15 -0.47
CA GLY A 203 -17.02 16.33 0.99
C GLY A 203 -17.31 15.04 1.77
N ILE A 204 -18.19 14.18 1.26
CA ILE A 204 -18.56 12.92 1.93
C ILE A 204 -17.36 11.96 1.93
N HIS A 205 -16.56 11.93 0.87
CA HIS A 205 -15.47 10.96 0.72
C HIS A 205 -14.08 11.52 0.99
N ALA A 206 -13.95 12.82 1.29
CA ALA A 206 -12.71 13.48 1.69
C ALA A 206 -11.56 13.31 0.68
N TYR A 207 -11.85 13.60 -0.60
CA TYR A 207 -10.88 13.71 -1.69
C TYR A 207 -11.23 14.90 -2.58
N TYR A 208 -10.31 15.29 -3.45
CA TYR A 208 -10.60 16.28 -4.48
C TYR A 208 -11.42 15.67 -5.62
N VAL A 209 -12.28 16.47 -6.25
CA VAL A 209 -13.01 16.07 -7.46
C VAL A 209 -12.76 17.10 -8.56
N VAL A 210 -12.45 16.60 -9.77
CA VAL A 210 -12.19 17.43 -10.95
C VAL A 210 -13.24 17.11 -12.00
N SER A 211 -14.14 18.05 -12.26
CA SER A 211 -15.20 17.95 -13.27
C SER A 211 -14.73 18.58 -14.57
N VAL A 212 -14.55 17.79 -15.64
CA VAL A 212 -14.10 18.37 -16.92
C VAL A 212 -15.25 18.95 -17.74
N GLY A 213 -16.49 18.50 -17.52
CA GLY A 213 -17.64 18.97 -18.31
C GLY A 213 -17.75 20.49 -18.36
N ASP A 214 -17.72 21.13 -17.18
CA ASP A 214 -17.70 22.60 -17.03
C ASP A 214 -16.33 23.15 -16.56
N GLY A 215 -15.38 22.27 -16.24
CA GLY A 215 -14.04 22.63 -15.77
C GLY A 215 -13.99 23.05 -14.30
N ASP A 216 -14.84 22.44 -13.46
CA ASP A 216 -14.96 22.74 -12.04
C ASP A 216 -14.04 21.88 -11.17
N PHE A 217 -13.64 22.44 -10.02
CA PHE A 217 -12.82 21.77 -9.02
C PHE A 217 -13.55 21.82 -7.68
N TYR A 218 -13.59 20.70 -6.96
CA TYR A 218 -14.16 20.63 -5.63
C TYR A 218 -13.11 20.16 -4.63
N ASP A 219 -12.99 20.90 -3.54
CA ASP A 219 -12.14 20.57 -2.40
C ASP A 219 -12.64 19.33 -1.66
N MET A 220 -11.77 18.70 -0.87
CA MET A 220 -12.14 17.59 0.01
C MET A 220 -13.21 17.94 1.07
N THR A 221 -13.54 19.22 1.22
CA THR A 221 -14.65 19.72 2.04
C THR A 221 -15.98 19.82 1.27
N GLY A 222 -15.96 19.63 -0.05
CA GLY A 222 -17.08 19.86 -0.97
C GLY A 222 -17.19 21.30 -1.48
N GLU A 223 -16.38 22.22 -0.96
CA GLU A 223 -16.38 23.62 -1.39
C GLU A 223 -15.74 23.76 -2.80
N PRO A 224 -16.26 24.64 -3.68
CA PRO A 224 -15.68 24.84 -5.00
C PRO A 224 -14.31 25.54 -4.90
N ILE A 225 -13.36 25.13 -5.73
CA ILE A 225 -12.04 25.74 -5.87
C ILE A 225 -12.04 26.58 -7.15
N PRO A 226 -11.79 27.89 -7.07
CA PRO A 226 -11.62 28.71 -8.27
C PRO A 226 -10.30 28.35 -9.00
N PRO A 227 -10.25 28.45 -10.33
CA PRO A 227 -8.99 28.24 -11.05
C PRO A 227 -7.97 29.33 -10.70
N ASP A 228 -6.72 28.92 -10.50
CA ASP A 228 -5.57 29.82 -10.35
C ASP A 228 -5.30 30.58 -11.65
N THR A 229 -5.41 29.87 -12.78
CA THR A 229 -5.14 30.41 -14.11
C THR A 229 -6.09 29.83 -15.16
N VAL A 230 -6.36 30.64 -16.18
CA VAL A 230 -7.22 30.28 -17.32
C VAL A 230 -6.50 30.70 -18.61
N PRO A 231 -5.48 29.94 -19.07
CA PRO A 231 -4.64 30.34 -20.20
C PRO A 231 -5.37 30.35 -21.55
N LEU A 232 -6.48 29.62 -21.66
CA LEU A 232 -7.41 29.64 -22.80
C LEU A 232 -8.84 29.60 -22.26
N ASP A 233 -9.81 30.06 -23.06
CA ASP A 233 -11.23 29.92 -22.74
C ASP A 233 -11.55 28.44 -22.44
N LYS A 234 -12.20 28.16 -21.31
CA LYS A 234 -12.53 26.80 -20.84
C LYS A 234 -11.33 25.87 -20.57
N LEU A 235 -10.12 26.42 -20.41
CA LEU A 235 -8.99 25.69 -19.86
C LEU A 235 -8.74 26.19 -18.43
N ASN A 236 -9.35 25.52 -17.46
CA ASN A 236 -9.25 25.93 -16.06
C ASN A 236 -8.11 25.14 -15.40
N ILE A 237 -7.23 25.83 -14.67
CA ILE A 237 -6.10 25.21 -13.97
C ILE A 237 -6.10 25.64 -12.52
N ALA A 238 -6.04 24.68 -11.60
CA ALA A 238 -5.99 24.90 -10.15
C ALA A 238 -4.91 24.03 -9.49
N THR A 239 -4.32 24.53 -8.42
CA THR A 239 -3.33 23.83 -7.60
C THR A 239 -3.99 23.20 -6.39
N LEU A 240 -3.91 21.88 -6.28
CA LEU A 240 -4.51 21.10 -5.19
C LEU A 240 -3.42 20.67 -4.20
N ASP A 241 -3.58 20.93 -2.90
CA ASP A 241 -2.65 20.45 -1.88
C ASP A 241 -3.09 19.08 -1.35
N LEU A 242 -2.47 18.02 -1.88
CA LEU A 242 -2.77 16.65 -1.51
C LEU A 242 -2.22 16.25 -0.13
N ASP A 243 -1.59 17.16 0.63
CA ASP A 243 -1.17 16.91 2.00
C ASP A 243 -2.13 17.47 3.06
N ARG A 244 -3.06 18.37 2.67
CA ARG A 244 -4.16 18.78 3.55
C ARG A 244 -4.91 17.55 4.04
N SER A 245 -5.14 17.50 5.35
CA SER A 245 -5.57 16.28 6.02
C SER A 245 -6.76 16.53 6.92
N LEU A 246 -7.87 15.85 6.62
CA LEU A 246 -9.03 15.79 7.49
C LEU A 246 -8.85 14.70 8.55
N VAL A 247 -9.08 15.04 9.81
CA VAL A 247 -8.97 14.15 10.97
C VAL A 247 -10.30 14.12 11.70
N HIS A 248 -10.83 12.93 11.98
CA HIS A 248 -12.05 12.81 12.79
C HIS A 248 -11.73 13.13 14.25
N LYS A 249 -12.62 13.84 14.96
CA LYS A 249 -12.35 14.26 16.35
C LYS A 249 -12.34 13.11 17.34
N ASP A 250 -13.25 12.16 17.19
CA ASP A 250 -13.32 11.03 18.12
C ASP A 250 -11.99 10.28 18.17
N TYR A 251 -11.51 10.02 19.39
CA TYR A 251 -10.23 9.38 19.70
C TYR A 251 -8.96 10.17 19.29
N ASN A 252 -9.10 11.36 18.70
CA ASN A 252 -7.98 12.16 18.23
C ASN A 252 -7.87 13.54 18.88
N ARG A 253 -8.84 14.00 19.69
CA ARG A 253 -8.82 15.37 20.28
C ARG A 253 -7.51 15.68 21.01
N ASP A 254 -7.16 14.85 21.98
CA ASP A 254 -5.96 15.07 22.81
C ASP A 254 -4.68 14.88 21.99
N LYS A 255 -4.70 13.93 21.05
CA LYS A 255 -3.57 13.65 20.15
C LYS A 255 -3.29 14.82 19.21
N VAL A 256 -4.32 15.40 18.60
CA VAL A 256 -4.21 16.57 17.71
C VAL A 256 -3.77 17.80 18.50
N ALA A 257 -4.28 18.00 19.72
CA ALA A 257 -3.82 19.09 20.58
C ALA A 257 -2.32 18.95 20.89
N ALA A 258 -1.88 17.76 21.30
CA ALA A 258 -0.47 17.47 21.56
C ALA A 258 0.41 17.63 20.30
N LEU A 259 -0.09 17.22 19.13
CA LEU A 259 0.61 17.37 17.85
C LEU A 259 0.85 18.85 17.52
N LEU A 260 -0.19 19.68 17.64
CA LEU A 260 -0.09 21.12 17.35
C LEU A 260 0.82 21.87 18.34
N GLU A 261 0.83 21.46 19.61
CA GLU A 261 1.75 21.99 20.62
C GLU A 261 3.21 21.60 20.34
N ARG A 262 3.43 20.38 19.84
CA ARG A 262 4.76 19.85 19.54
C ARG A 262 5.36 20.42 18.26
N TYR A 263 4.54 20.75 17.26
CA TYR A 263 4.98 21.18 15.93
C TYR A 263 4.39 22.55 15.49
N PRO A 264 4.44 23.61 16.34
CA PRO A 264 3.67 24.84 16.13
C PRO A 264 4.15 25.70 14.96
N GLN A 265 5.37 25.42 14.45
CA GLN A 265 5.95 26.13 13.29
C GLN A 265 5.87 25.30 12.00
N GLU A 266 5.56 24.01 12.10
CA GLU A 266 5.58 23.07 10.97
C GLU A 266 4.16 22.79 10.44
N ILE A 267 3.16 22.77 11.31
CA ILE A 267 1.76 22.51 10.96
C ILE A 267 0.81 23.47 11.66
N THR A 268 -0.42 23.56 11.17
CA THR A 268 -1.49 24.30 11.82
C THR A 268 -2.84 23.62 11.63
N MET A 269 -3.78 23.94 12.52
CA MET A 269 -5.20 23.62 12.32
C MET A 269 -5.81 24.72 11.45
N GLU A 270 -6.00 24.41 10.18
CA GLU A 270 -6.61 25.32 9.20
C GLU A 270 -8.07 25.60 9.55
N ARG A 271 -8.82 24.57 9.94
CA ARG A 271 -10.23 24.72 10.33
C ARG A 271 -10.65 23.68 11.36
N ASP A 272 -11.40 24.11 12.35
CA ASP A 272 -12.13 23.26 13.29
C ASP A 272 -13.61 23.16 12.81
N TRP A 273 -13.98 22.01 12.26
CA TRP A 273 -15.35 21.71 11.82
C TRP A 273 -16.12 21.05 12.97
N HIS A 274 -16.70 21.86 13.85
CA HIS A 274 -17.48 21.34 14.98
C HIS A 274 -18.74 20.54 14.58
N PRO A 275 -19.60 21.03 13.66
CA PRO A 275 -20.82 20.30 13.27
C PRO A 275 -20.53 18.93 12.66
N GLU A 276 -19.47 18.83 11.86
CA GLU A 276 -19.08 17.60 11.17
C GLU A 276 -18.18 16.71 12.04
N GLY A 277 -17.61 17.27 13.11
CA GLY A 277 -16.75 16.56 14.03
C GLY A 277 -15.34 16.33 13.48
N TRP A 278 -14.81 17.24 12.64
CA TRP A 278 -13.49 17.10 12.00
C TRP A 278 -12.53 18.24 12.35
N TYR A 279 -11.24 17.95 12.23
CA TYR A 279 -10.17 18.95 12.13
C TYR A 279 -9.59 18.91 10.72
N MET A 280 -9.22 20.07 10.19
CA MET A 280 -8.40 20.16 8.97
C MET A 280 -7.02 20.68 9.33
N LEU A 281 -6.01 19.87 9.06
CA LEU A 281 -4.61 20.17 9.34
C LEU A 281 -3.87 20.44 8.03
N ARG A 282 -2.94 21.41 8.05
CA ARG A 282 -2.09 21.75 6.91
C ARG A 282 -0.64 22.02 7.34
N ALA A 283 0.29 21.82 6.43
CA ALA A 283 1.69 22.20 6.61
C ALA A 283 1.86 23.73 6.54
N LEU A 284 2.89 24.24 7.22
CA LEU A 284 3.33 25.63 7.19
C LEU A 284 4.68 25.81 6.50
N GLN A 285 5.43 24.72 6.30
CA GLN A 285 6.78 24.75 5.74
C GLN A 285 6.95 23.69 4.65
N PRO A 286 7.79 23.95 3.63
CA PRO A 286 8.17 22.97 2.63
C PRO A 286 8.83 21.73 3.26
N GLY A 287 8.55 20.56 2.69
CA GLY A 287 9.10 19.28 3.17
C GLY A 287 8.42 18.69 4.41
N ILE A 288 7.51 19.43 5.06
CA ILE A 288 6.66 18.89 6.13
C ILE A 288 5.44 18.20 5.52
N ARG A 289 5.17 16.97 5.96
CA ARG A 289 4.00 16.18 5.58
C ARG A 289 3.11 15.95 6.79
N VAL A 290 1.92 16.55 6.78
CA VAL A 290 0.91 16.42 7.85
C VAL A 290 0.51 14.98 8.05
N ARG A 291 0.32 14.22 6.96
CA ARG A 291 -0.06 12.80 7.05
C ARG A 291 0.98 11.96 7.76
N ASP A 292 2.26 12.21 7.49
CA ASP A 292 3.36 11.49 8.15
C ASP A 292 3.46 11.86 9.63
N LEU A 293 3.16 13.11 9.99
CA LEU A 293 3.02 13.53 11.39
C LEU A 293 1.82 12.85 12.05
N CYS A 294 0.64 12.84 11.44
CA CYS A 294 -0.54 12.16 11.98
C CYS A 294 -0.26 10.68 12.25
N ARG A 295 0.32 9.96 11.28
CA ARG A 295 0.70 8.55 11.43
C ARG A 295 1.67 8.33 12.58
N ARG A 296 2.75 9.12 12.65
CA ARG A 296 3.76 9.02 13.73
C ARG A 296 3.19 9.23 15.13
N HIS A 297 2.10 9.98 15.25
CA HIS A 297 1.44 10.28 16.53
C HIS A 297 0.13 9.51 16.72
N ASN A 298 -0.09 8.44 15.95
CA ASN A 298 -1.26 7.58 16.03
C ASN A 298 -2.59 8.37 15.94
N ILE A 299 -2.60 9.38 15.07
CA ILE A 299 -3.77 10.18 14.73
C ILE A 299 -4.36 9.60 13.45
N GLU A 300 -5.58 9.09 13.58
CA GLU A 300 -6.31 8.47 12.49
C GLU A 300 -6.98 9.54 11.63
N MET A 301 -6.71 9.54 10.32
CA MET A 301 -7.38 10.47 9.39
C MET A 301 -8.85 10.10 9.19
N LEU A 302 -9.66 11.04 8.72
CA LEU A 302 -11.11 10.90 8.60
C LEU A 302 -11.53 9.66 7.80
N ARG A 303 -10.85 9.38 6.68
CA ARG A 303 -11.14 8.21 5.84
C ARG A 303 -10.82 6.90 6.55
N GLU A 304 -9.66 6.83 7.19
CA GLU A 304 -9.20 5.68 7.98
C GLU A 304 -10.19 5.39 9.11
N TYR A 305 -10.58 6.42 9.87
CA TYR A 305 -11.55 6.32 10.96
C TYR A 305 -12.88 5.74 10.51
N ARG A 306 -13.43 6.26 9.41
CA ARG A 306 -14.73 5.80 8.87
C ARG A 306 -14.66 4.35 8.41
N LEU A 307 -13.56 3.99 7.77
CA LEU A 307 -13.42 2.67 7.18
C LEU A 307 -13.17 1.60 8.24
N ARG A 308 -12.23 1.84 9.17
CA ARG A 308 -12.05 1.02 10.37
C ARG A 308 -13.35 0.86 11.14
N SER A 309 -14.06 1.97 11.40
CA SER A 309 -15.33 1.93 12.13
C SER A 309 -16.37 1.06 11.43
N ARG A 310 -16.48 1.18 10.10
CA ARG A 310 -17.39 0.34 9.30
C ARG A 310 -17.05 -1.14 9.43
N GLU A 311 -15.78 -1.49 9.26
CA GLU A 311 -15.31 -2.88 9.33
C GLU A 311 -15.53 -3.48 10.72
N GLN A 312 -15.09 -2.79 11.78
CA GLN A 312 -15.25 -3.26 13.16
C GLN A 312 -16.71 -3.39 13.57
N VAL A 313 -17.55 -2.45 13.17
CA VAL A 313 -18.99 -2.51 13.44
C VAL A 313 -19.64 -3.68 12.70
N ASN A 314 -19.26 -3.93 11.45
CA ASN A 314 -19.77 -5.06 10.68
C ASN A 314 -19.34 -6.39 11.30
N GLU A 315 -18.06 -6.54 11.64
CA GLU A 315 -17.51 -7.74 12.29
C GLU A 315 -18.26 -8.07 13.58
N LEU A 316 -18.46 -7.08 14.47
CA LEU A 316 -19.20 -7.28 15.71
C LEU A 316 -20.68 -7.57 15.46
N ARG A 317 -21.30 -6.95 14.45
CA ARG A 317 -22.69 -7.23 14.07
C ARG A 317 -22.85 -8.68 13.61
N ASP A 318 -21.96 -9.15 12.74
CA ASP A 318 -22.00 -10.51 12.21
C ASP A 318 -21.77 -11.53 13.33
N ALA A 319 -20.87 -11.21 14.27
CA ALA A 319 -20.63 -12.00 15.48
C ALA A 319 -21.74 -11.87 16.56
N HIS A 320 -22.76 -11.03 16.34
CA HIS A 320 -23.82 -10.74 17.32
C HIS A 320 -23.29 -10.24 18.69
N LEU A 321 -22.20 -9.47 18.65
CA LEU A 321 -21.55 -8.89 19.83
C LEU A 321 -21.94 -7.42 20.02
N PRO A 322 -21.94 -6.92 21.27
CA PRO A 322 -22.17 -5.50 21.53
C PRO A 322 -21.05 -4.64 20.94
N ILE A 323 -21.43 -3.46 20.41
CA ILE A 323 -20.48 -2.46 19.91
C ILE A 323 -20.05 -1.58 21.07
N ALA A 324 -18.82 -1.74 21.53
CA ALA A 324 -18.20 -0.90 22.56
C ALA A 324 -16.74 -0.65 22.21
N ALA A 325 -16.23 0.56 22.50
CA ALA A 325 -14.83 0.90 22.31
C ALA A 325 -14.29 1.75 23.48
N ASN A 326 -12.98 1.69 23.72
CA ASN A 326 -12.31 2.56 24.69
C ASN A 326 -12.08 3.98 24.13
N SER A 327 -11.37 4.83 24.87
CA SER A 327 -10.99 6.20 24.47
C SER A 327 -10.05 6.29 23.27
N ASP A 328 -9.58 5.17 22.74
CA ASP A 328 -8.71 5.09 21.56
C ASP A 328 -9.40 4.42 20.36
N GLY A 329 -10.71 4.12 20.46
CA GLY A 329 -11.49 3.53 19.39
C GLY A 329 -11.32 2.02 19.21
N VAL A 330 -10.84 1.33 20.25
CA VAL A 330 -10.54 -0.10 20.21
C VAL A 330 -11.74 -0.91 20.70
N PRO A 331 -12.24 -1.90 19.93
CA PRO A 331 -13.35 -2.75 20.34
C PRO A 331 -13.12 -3.47 21.67
N ILE A 332 -14.08 -3.37 22.59
CA ILE A 332 -14.10 -4.07 23.88
C ILE A 332 -15.10 -5.23 23.78
N LYS A 333 -14.62 -6.48 23.81
CA LYS A 333 -15.46 -7.69 23.65
C LYS A 333 -16.36 -7.96 24.87
N ASP A 334 -15.95 -7.53 26.07
CA ASP A 334 -16.69 -7.69 27.31
C ASP A 334 -17.36 -6.38 27.72
N ALA A 335 -18.36 -5.95 26.95
CA ALA A 335 -19.15 -4.75 27.28
C ALA A 335 -20.15 -4.99 28.43
N ALA A 336 -19.74 -5.67 29.49
CA ALA A 336 -20.34 -5.43 30.79
C ALA A 336 -19.90 -4.03 31.19
N TRP A 337 -20.84 -3.07 31.20
CA TRP A 337 -20.69 -1.69 31.65
C TRP A 337 -19.45 -1.46 32.53
N PHE A 338 -18.41 -0.85 31.96
CA PHE A 338 -17.21 -0.38 32.66
C PHE A 338 -16.76 -1.26 33.83
N ASP A 339 -16.00 -2.33 33.56
CA ASP A 339 -15.02 -2.80 34.54
C ASP A 339 -13.60 -2.41 34.09
N ALA A 340 -13.13 -1.28 34.61
CA ALA A 340 -11.78 -0.75 34.40
C ALA A 340 -10.68 -1.59 35.08
N LYS A 341 -10.92 -2.88 35.36
CA LYS A 341 -10.03 -3.73 36.18
C LYS A 341 -9.49 -4.97 35.48
N THR A 342 -9.84 -5.25 34.21
CA THR A 342 -9.46 -6.53 33.58
C THR A 342 -8.61 -6.45 32.31
N ASN A 343 -8.35 -5.27 31.73
CA ASN A 343 -7.41 -5.16 30.61
C ASN A 343 -6.23 -4.26 30.98
N ASP A 344 -5.08 -4.89 31.26
CA ASP A 344 -3.80 -4.19 31.34
C ASP A 344 -3.55 -3.39 30.03
N ALA A 345 -3.01 -2.18 30.17
CA ALA A 345 -2.82 -1.22 29.08
C ALA A 345 -1.99 -1.80 27.92
N THR A 346 -1.05 -2.71 28.24
CA THR A 346 -0.22 -3.44 27.28
C THR A 346 -1.07 -4.31 26.33
N THR A 347 -2.02 -5.06 26.87
CA THR A 347 -2.89 -5.95 26.08
C THR A 347 -3.76 -5.15 25.11
N LEU A 348 -4.25 -4.00 25.59
CA LEU A 348 -5.06 -3.10 24.79
C LEU A 348 -4.27 -2.50 23.63
N ARG A 349 -3.09 -1.94 23.91
CA ARG A 349 -2.15 -1.39 22.93
C ARG A 349 -1.86 -2.39 21.80
N ASN A 350 -1.54 -3.63 22.15
CA ASN A 350 -1.22 -4.69 21.19
C ASN A 350 -2.42 -5.01 20.27
N ARG A 351 -3.65 -4.99 20.79
CA ARG A 351 -4.88 -5.18 19.97
C ARG A 351 -5.12 -4.04 18.99
N VAL A 352 -4.81 -2.80 19.36
CA VAL A 352 -4.93 -1.63 18.49
C VAL A 352 -3.97 -1.75 17.33
N PHE A 353 -2.70 -1.93 17.65
CA PHE A 353 -1.63 -1.97 16.67
C PHE A 353 -1.84 -3.12 15.68
N ALA A 354 -2.25 -4.31 16.15
CA ALA A 354 -2.58 -5.42 15.26
C ALA A 354 -3.77 -5.12 14.32
N ALA A 355 -4.74 -4.30 14.74
CA ALA A 355 -5.91 -3.96 13.91
C ALA A 355 -5.48 -3.03 12.78
N GLN A 356 -4.76 -1.99 13.18
CA GLN A 356 -4.13 -1.00 12.31
C GLN A 356 -3.18 -1.66 11.30
N LEU A 357 -2.36 -2.62 11.75
CA LEU A 357 -1.50 -3.41 10.89
C LEU A 357 -2.28 -4.26 9.88
N THR A 358 -3.35 -4.94 10.32
CA THR A 358 -4.23 -5.72 9.44
C THR A 358 -4.81 -4.84 8.33
N ASP A 359 -5.23 -3.64 8.73
CA ASP A 359 -5.84 -2.64 7.86
C ASP A 359 -4.86 -2.11 6.80
N ALA A 360 -3.68 -1.71 7.27
CA ALA A 360 -2.56 -1.26 6.45
C ALA A 360 -2.15 -2.35 5.43
N TRP A 361 -2.03 -3.60 5.88
CA TRP A 361 -1.69 -4.75 5.04
C TRP A 361 -2.72 -4.99 3.93
N LYS A 362 -4.02 -5.00 4.26
CA LYS A 362 -5.09 -5.24 3.27
C LYS A 362 -5.17 -4.15 2.20
N ARG A 363 -4.74 -2.93 2.51
CA ARG A 363 -4.86 -1.76 1.63
C ARG A 363 -3.56 -1.34 0.95
N ASN A 364 -2.47 -2.07 1.19
CA ASN A 364 -1.13 -1.69 0.75
C ASN A 364 -0.78 -0.25 1.20
N HIS A 365 -1.14 0.10 2.44
CA HIS A 365 -0.88 1.41 3.03
C HIS A 365 0.30 1.31 4.01
N PRO A 366 1.23 2.28 4.02
CA PRO A 366 2.35 2.27 4.94
C PRO A 366 1.92 2.67 6.36
N MET A 367 2.59 2.10 7.36
CA MET A 367 2.36 2.37 8.79
C MET A 367 3.70 2.45 9.54
N PRO A 368 3.85 3.32 10.56
CA PRO A 368 5.07 3.34 11.36
C PRO A 368 5.32 2.00 12.08
N PRO A 369 6.59 1.59 12.25
CA PRO A 369 6.94 0.37 12.99
C PRO A 369 6.50 0.42 14.45
N LEU A 370 6.29 -0.75 15.06
CA LEU A 370 5.88 -0.89 16.47
C LEU A 370 6.84 -0.12 17.38
N SER A 371 8.14 -0.26 17.15
CA SER A 371 9.21 0.41 17.88
C SER A 371 9.17 1.94 17.78
N ALA A 372 8.60 2.49 16.71
CA ALA A 372 8.44 3.94 16.54
C ALA A 372 7.21 4.48 17.27
N VAL A 373 6.10 3.73 17.25
CA VAL A 373 4.84 4.14 17.91
C VAL A 373 4.89 3.85 19.42
N HIS A 374 5.52 2.74 19.79
CA HIS A 374 5.59 2.18 21.14
C HIS A 374 7.02 1.75 21.45
N PRO A 375 7.94 2.71 21.73
CA PRO A 375 9.35 2.40 22.01
C PRO A 375 9.56 1.50 23.24
N GLU A 376 8.55 1.39 24.10
CA GLU A 376 8.53 0.51 25.26
C GLU A 376 8.12 -0.94 24.95
N ALA A 377 7.65 -1.24 23.74
CA ALA A 377 7.20 -2.57 23.36
C ALA A 377 8.37 -3.56 23.23
N GLY A 378 8.17 -4.76 23.80
CA GLY A 378 9.16 -5.84 23.80
C GLY A 378 8.78 -7.03 22.91
N TRP A 379 9.50 -8.14 23.09
CA TRP A 379 9.28 -9.39 22.35
C TRP A 379 7.88 -9.99 22.56
N ASP A 380 7.42 -10.04 23.82
CA ASP A 380 6.09 -10.57 24.15
C ASP A 380 4.98 -9.79 23.43
N ASP A 381 5.18 -8.48 23.27
CA ASP A 381 4.26 -7.61 22.58
C ASP A 381 4.22 -7.86 21.09
N ALA A 382 5.40 -7.99 20.46
CA ALA A 382 5.51 -8.29 19.05
C ALA A 382 4.83 -9.62 18.70
N TYR A 383 5.07 -10.68 19.48
CA TYR A 383 4.41 -11.98 19.24
C TYR A 383 2.92 -11.94 19.57
N ALA A 384 2.47 -11.17 20.56
CA ALA A 384 1.04 -10.95 20.80
C ALA A 384 0.36 -10.23 19.63
N ILE A 385 1.01 -9.19 19.09
CA ILE A 385 0.54 -8.45 17.91
C ILE A 385 0.49 -9.36 16.69
N GLN A 386 1.55 -10.14 16.44
CA GLN A 386 1.62 -11.10 15.34
C GLN A 386 0.42 -12.06 15.37
N ARG A 387 0.14 -12.69 16.51
CA ARG A 387 -1.00 -13.62 16.66
C ARG A 387 -2.32 -12.93 16.32
N LEU A 388 -2.56 -11.74 16.88
CA LEU A 388 -3.78 -10.98 16.64
C LEU A 388 -3.91 -10.54 15.18
N PHE A 389 -2.79 -10.18 14.54
CA PHE A 389 -2.74 -9.80 13.12
C PHE A 389 -3.08 -10.99 12.23
N VAL A 390 -2.43 -12.14 12.43
CA VAL A 390 -2.66 -13.36 11.63
C VAL A 390 -4.08 -13.89 11.83
N GLU A 391 -4.58 -13.91 13.08
CA GLU A 391 -5.95 -14.30 13.40
C GLU A 391 -6.97 -13.45 12.63
N ARG A 392 -6.76 -12.14 12.54
CA ARG A 392 -7.62 -11.22 11.77
C ARG A 392 -7.47 -11.34 10.26
N LEU A 393 -6.29 -11.73 9.79
CA LEU A 393 -6.02 -11.85 8.36
C LEU A 393 -6.68 -13.10 7.77
N CYS A 394 -6.56 -14.24 8.46
CA CYS A 394 -6.92 -15.55 7.90
C CYS A 394 -7.46 -16.57 8.92
N GLY A 395 -7.52 -16.22 10.22
CA GLY A 395 -7.83 -17.17 11.30
C GLY A 395 -6.65 -18.10 11.62
N LEU A 396 -6.69 -18.76 12.80
CA LEU A 396 -5.63 -19.67 13.24
C LEU A 396 -5.95 -21.16 13.00
N GLU A 397 -7.17 -21.48 12.57
CA GLU A 397 -7.63 -22.88 12.44
C GLU A 397 -7.20 -23.58 11.13
N LYS A 398 -6.68 -22.83 10.15
CA LYS A 398 -6.33 -23.34 8.80
C LYS A 398 -4.97 -22.86 8.31
N LEU A 399 -4.00 -22.75 9.21
CA LEU A 399 -2.64 -22.33 8.86
C LEU A 399 -1.91 -23.46 8.12
N ALA A 400 -1.25 -23.11 7.01
CA ALA A 400 -0.36 -24.03 6.32
C ALA A 400 0.87 -24.40 7.17
N GLY A 401 1.37 -23.46 7.96
CA GLY A 401 2.47 -23.73 8.89
C GLY A 401 3.24 -22.50 9.34
N TYR A 402 4.57 -22.61 9.40
CA TYR A 402 5.45 -21.59 9.98
C TYR A 402 6.77 -21.45 9.21
N LYS A 403 7.44 -20.31 9.37
CA LYS A 403 8.82 -20.12 8.89
C LYS A 403 9.71 -19.46 9.94
N ALA A 404 10.99 -19.83 9.91
CA ALA A 404 12.03 -19.22 10.72
C ALA A 404 12.73 -18.07 9.97
N ALA A 405 13.21 -17.06 10.68
CA ALA A 405 14.07 -16.01 10.14
C ALA A 405 15.12 -15.58 11.18
N GLY A 406 16.16 -14.88 10.73
CA GLY A 406 17.22 -14.39 11.63
C GLY A 406 17.97 -15.51 12.36
N VAL A 407 18.12 -16.68 11.72
CA VAL A 407 18.75 -17.86 12.31
C VAL A 407 20.23 -17.56 12.56
N SER A 408 20.61 -17.53 13.85
CA SER A 408 21.97 -17.23 14.30
C SER A 408 22.74 -18.52 14.69
N ALA A 409 24.06 -18.44 14.66
CA ALA A 409 24.97 -19.45 15.20
C ALA A 409 25.15 -19.32 16.73
N ASP A 410 24.57 -18.28 17.33
CA ASP A 410 24.53 -18.07 18.77
C ASP A 410 23.46 -18.98 19.40
N ASP A 411 23.87 -19.79 20.36
CA ASP A 411 22.98 -20.74 21.04
C ASP A 411 21.98 -20.08 21.98
N ASP A 412 22.26 -18.85 22.42
CA ASP A 412 21.38 -18.07 23.28
C ASP A 412 20.30 -17.31 22.49
N LEU A 413 20.40 -17.27 21.14
CA LEU A 413 19.43 -16.62 20.27
C LEU A 413 18.46 -17.64 19.65
N HIS A 414 17.16 -17.35 19.78
CA HIS A 414 16.11 -18.11 19.11
C HIS A 414 15.83 -17.50 17.72
N PRO A 415 15.50 -18.34 16.72
CA PRO A 415 15.05 -17.82 15.44
C PRO A 415 13.75 -17.02 15.62
N LEU A 416 13.61 -15.95 14.86
CA LEU A 416 12.32 -15.28 14.72
C LEU A 416 11.36 -16.23 14.01
N VAL A 417 10.10 -16.24 14.41
CA VAL A 417 9.09 -17.12 13.79
C VAL A 417 7.94 -16.31 13.19
N ALA A 418 7.50 -16.76 12.03
CA ALA A 418 6.33 -16.25 11.34
C ALA A 418 5.35 -17.38 11.08
N VAL A 419 4.08 -17.00 11.02
CA VAL A 419 2.98 -17.86 10.61
C VAL A 419 2.81 -17.79 9.11
N ILE A 420 2.57 -18.93 8.48
CA ILE A 420 2.28 -19.05 7.06
C ILE A 420 0.80 -19.39 6.89
N PRO A 421 -0.02 -18.41 6.45
CA PRO A 421 -1.44 -18.61 6.20
C PRO A 421 -1.73 -19.73 5.21
N ASP A 422 -1.01 -19.76 4.09
CA ASP A 422 -1.34 -20.61 2.95
C ASP A 422 -0.10 -21.23 2.30
N ALA A 423 -0.25 -22.40 1.72
CA ALA A 423 0.79 -23.08 0.96
C ALA A 423 0.19 -23.79 -0.26
N VAL A 424 0.88 -23.67 -1.39
CA VAL A 424 0.47 -24.22 -2.66
C VAL A 424 1.37 -25.39 -3.01
N ASP A 425 0.81 -26.59 -3.14
CA ASP A 425 1.54 -27.75 -3.62
C ASP A 425 1.90 -27.57 -5.11
N TYR A 426 3.16 -27.82 -5.45
CA TYR A 426 3.67 -27.75 -6.82
C TYR A 426 3.11 -28.90 -7.66
N ASP A 427 2.48 -28.53 -8.77
CA ASP A 427 1.98 -29.47 -9.79
C ASP A 427 2.71 -29.18 -11.12
N PRO A 428 3.56 -30.09 -11.63
CA PRO A 428 4.28 -29.86 -12.88
C PRO A 428 3.37 -29.78 -14.11
N THR A 429 2.09 -30.14 -13.98
CA THR A 429 1.09 -30.04 -15.06
C THR A 429 0.35 -28.71 -15.07
N ARG A 430 0.53 -27.88 -14.04
CA ARG A 430 -0.10 -26.56 -13.90
C ARG A 430 0.95 -25.48 -13.72
N GLU A 431 0.76 -24.37 -14.41
CA GLU A 431 1.63 -23.22 -14.21
C GLU A 431 1.24 -22.50 -12.91
N PHE A 432 2.18 -22.40 -11.98
CA PHE A 432 2.06 -21.45 -10.87
C PHE A 432 2.52 -20.08 -11.37
N VAL A 433 1.69 -19.06 -11.15
CA VAL A 433 1.94 -17.68 -11.58
C VAL A 433 1.97 -16.78 -10.35
N LEU A 434 3.11 -16.15 -10.09
CA LEU A 434 3.25 -15.06 -9.14
C LEU A 434 2.79 -13.76 -9.81
N ASP A 435 1.57 -13.34 -9.49
CA ASP A 435 0.98 -12.08 -9.97
C ASP A 435 1.77 -10.87 -9.42
N LEU A 436 2.25 -9.98 -10.30
CA LEU A 436 2.96 -8.74 -9.98
C LEU A 436 2.10 -7.47 -10.21
N GLU A 437 0.87 -7.59 -10.70
CA GLU A 437 0.03 -6.47 -11.18
C GLU A 437 -0.39 -5.49 -10.09
N ASP A 438 -0.46 -5.94 -8.82
CA ASP A 438 -0.81 -5.06 -7.69
C ASP A 438 0.33 -4.10 -7.27
N GLY A 439 1.49 -4.16 -7.94
CA GLY A 439 2.63 -3.27 -7.71
C GLY A 439 3.35 -3.47 -6.36
N ALA A 440 2.91 -4.42 -5.53
CA ALA A 440 3.51 -4.64 -4.23
C ALA A 440 4.93 -5.24 -4.36
N PRO A 441 5.93 -4.72 -3.62
CA PRO A 441 7.27 -5.30 -3.62
C PRO A 441 7.21 -6.72 -3.05
N ARG A 442 7.58 -7.70 -3.87
CA ARG A 442 7.67 -9.13 -3.51
C ARG A 442 9.11 -9.60 -3.54
N HIS A 443 9.43 -10.55 -2.67
CA HIS A 443 10.69 -11.28 -2.72
C HIS A 443 10.45 -12.77 -2.99
N ILE A 444 11.52 -13.47 -3.33
CA ILE A 444 11.57 -14.91 -3.60
C ILE A 444 12.75 -15.45 -2.82
N GLU A 445 12.46 -16.44 -1.98
CA GLU A 445 13.44 -17.09 -1.11
C GLU A 445 13.39 -18.60 -1.33
N THR A 446 14.55 -19.26 -1.34
CA THR A 446 14.65 -20.72 -1.46
C THR A 446 14.90 -21.33 -0.10
N GLU A 447 14.09 -22.33 0.28
CA GLU A 447 14.15 -22.95 1.60
C GLU A 447 13.93 -24.47 1.53
N ILE A 448 14.16 -25.15 2.66
CA ILE A 448 13.79 -26.56 2.87
C ILE A 448 12.68 -26.59 3.91
N GLY A 449 11.58 -27.26 3.58
CA GLY A 449 10.41 -27.42 4.43
C GLY A 449 10.29 -28.81 5.05
N TYR A 450 9.77 -28.87 6.27
CA TYR A 450 9.56 -30.07 7.08
C TYR A 450 8.07 -30.24 7.37
N HIS A 451 7.49 -31.33 6.89
CA HIS A 451 6.09 -31.65 7.11
C HIS A 451 5.91 -32.44 8.40
N PHE A 452 4.96 -32.05 9.23
CA PHE A 452 4.70 -32.70 10.51
C PHE A 452 3.57 -33.72 10.36
N GLY A 453 3.83 -34.99 10.69
CA GLY A 453 2.82 -36.05 10.71
C GLY A 453 2.07 -36.18 12.03
N LYS A 454 2.52 -35.48 13.08
CA LYS A 454 1.98 -35.54 14.44
C LYS A 454 1.96 -34.14 15.04
N THR A 455 0.93 -33.86 15.83
CA THR A 455 0.81 -32.60 16.56
C THR A 455 1.85 -32.48 17.67
N ILE A 456 2.46 -31.30 17.82
CA ILE A 456 3.37 -30.93 18.92
C ILE A 456 2.71 -29.82 19.75
N ARG A 457 2.60 -30.05 21.06
CA ARG A 457 2.03 -29.10 22.04
C ARG A 457 3.01 -28.70 23.15
N GLU A 458 4.14 -29.40 23.23
CA GLU A 458 5.16 -29.23 24.26
C GLU A 458 6.54 -29.19 23.58
N THR A 459 7.52 -28.64 24.28
CA THR A 459 8.89 -28.56 23.76
C THR A 459 9.47 -29.96 23.55
N VAL A 460 10.35 -30.07 22.56
CA VAL A 460 11.02 -31.31 22.17
C VAL A 460 12.47 -31.25 22.64
N ASP A 461 12.92 -32.29 23.35
CA ASP A 461 14.23 -32.26 24.03
C ASP A 461 15.44 -32.51 23.10
N SER A 462 15.23 -33.07 21.91
CA SER A 462 16.33 -33.52 21.04
C SER A 462 15.91 -33.65 19.58
N VAL A 463 16.90 -33.56 18.67
CA VAL A 463 16.72 -33.81 17.24
C VAL A 463 16.18 -35.21 16.97
N ASP A 464 16.67 -36.23 17.69
CA ASP A 464 16.23 -37.61 17.50
C ASP A 464 14.72 -37.77 17.75
N LYS A 465 14.22 -37.18 18.83
CA LYS A 465 12.76 -37.15 19.10
C LYS A 465 12.00 -36.34 18.06
N LEU A 466 12.56 -35.20 17.62
CA LEU A 466 11.92 -34.34 16.63
C LEU A 466 11.68 -35.05 15.30
N ARG A 467 12.62 -35.91 14.87
CA ARG A 467 12.49 -36.70 13.64
C ARG A 467 11.24 -37.59 13.65
N ASP A 468 10.78 -38.07 14.80
CA ASP A 468 9.57 -38.89 14.91
C ASP A 468 8.26 -38.12 14.62
N TYR A 469 8.33 -36.78 14.59
CA TYR A 469 7.21 -35.90 14.24
C TYR A 469 7.21 -35.51 12.76
N VAL A 470 8.37 -35.54 12.09
CA VAL A 470 8.50 -35.13 10.69
C VAL A 470 8.17 -36.31 9.76
N SER A 471 7.16 -36.14 8.93
CA SER A 471 6.69 -37.16 7.98
C SER A 471 7.30 -37.02 6.58
N ALA A 472 7.73 -35.82 6.20
CA ALA A 472 8.35 -35.56 4.90
C ALA A 472 9.24 -34.30 4.93
N ILE A 473 10.16 -34.20 3.97
CA ILE A 473 10.86 -32.96 3.61
C ILE A 473 10.60 -32.58 2.16
N SER A 474 10.59 -31.28 1.87
CA SER A 474 10.26 -30.74 0.55
C SER A 474 11.10 -29.50 0.23
N ALA A 475 11.30 -29.24 -1.07
CA ALA A 475 11.75 -27.94 -1.55
C ALA A 475 10.66 -26.88 -1.28
N VAL A 476 11.05 -25.68 -0.88
CA VAL A 476 10.12 -24.56 -0.64
C VAL A 476 10.62 -23.31 -1.36
N ILE A 477 9.72 -22.63 -2.05
CA ILE A 477 9.89 -21.23 -2.43
C ILE A 477 8.99 -20.40 -1.54
N GLU A 478 9.57 -19.59 -0.65
CA GLU A 478 8.79 -18.63 0.10
C GLU A 478 8.52 -17.39 -0.77
N LEU A 479 7.27 -16.94 -0.73
CA LEU A 479 6.78 -15.74 -1.38
C LEU A 479 6.31 -14.77 -0.30
N PRO A 480 7.25 -14.06 0.36
CA PRO A 480 6.89 -13.08 1.38
C PRO A 480 5.93 -12.02 0.83
N GLY A 481 5.01 -11.60 1.68
CA GLY A 481 4.08 -10.51 1.40
C GLY A 481 4.78 -9.15 1.33
N ALA A 482 3.99 -8.10 1.07
CA ALA A 482 4.50 -6.75 0.97
C ALA A 482 5.22 -6.37 2.27
N ALA A 483 6.45 -5.86 2.16
CA ALA A 483 7.01 -5.06 3.23
C ALA A 483 6.14 -3.81 3.33
N VAL A 484 5.44 -3.62 4.44
CA VAL A 484 4.85 -2.31 4.77
C VAL A 484 6.03 -1.34 4.73
N GLU A 485 6.05 -0.39 3.80
CA GLU A 485 7.20 0.49 3.58
C GLU A 485 7.66 1.09 4.91
N THR A 486 8.91 0.81 5.26
CA THR A 486 9.47 1.19 6.54
C THR A 486 9.86 2.65 6.52
N TYR A 487 9.10 3.47 7.26
CA TYR A 487 9.54 4.79 7.68
C TYR A 487 10.69 4.64 8.69
N GLY A 488 11.91 4.48 8.20
CA GLY A 488 13.13 4.42 9.01
C GLY A 488 13.65 3.00 9.30
N PRO A 489 14.72 2.88 10.10
CA PRO A 489 15.36 1.60 10.38
C PRO A 489 14.40 0.66 11.13
N THR A 490 14.18 -0.52 10.58
CA THR A 490 13.33 -1.58 11.14
C THR A 490 14.07 -2.40 12.18
N THR A 491 13.43 -2.71 13.30
CA THR A 491 13.98 -3.62 14.32
C THR A 491 13.44 -5.04 14.14
N GLU A 492 14.06 -6.02 14.79
CA GLU A 492 13.57 -7.41 14.79
C GLU A 492 12.19 -7.54 15.47
N ILE A 493 11.91 -6.70 16.48
CA ILE A 493 10.60 -6.60 17.14
C ILE A 493 9.53 -6.18 16.13
N ASP A 494 9.85 -5.23 15.24
CA ASP A 494 8.93 -4.78 14.18
C ASP A 494 8.66 -5.89 13.18
N LEU A 495 9.71 -6.60 12.75
CA LEU A 495 9.58 -7.74 11.83
C LEU A 495 8.67 -8.83 12.43
N VAL A 496 8.84 -9.17 13.70
CA VAL A 496 7.98 -10.16 14.38
C VAL A 496 6.53 -9.69 14.40
N ALA A 497 6.28 -8.43 14.81
CA ALA A 497 4.93 -7.86 14.85
C ALA A 497 4.24 -7.93 13.48
N TRP A 498 5.01 -7.76 12.40
CA TRP A 498 4.56 -7.86 11.00
C TRP A 498 4.54 -9.28 10.43
N ASN A 499 4.60 -10.29 11.30
CA ASN A 499 4.64 -11.69 10.89
C ASN A 499 5.80 -12.01 9.94
N ILE A 500 6.89 -11.24 9.99
CA ILE A 500 8.10 -11.38 9.15
C ILE A 500 7.72 -11.49 7.66
N ASN A 501 6.69 -10.74 7.25
CA ASN A 501 6.08 -10.81 5.92
C ASN A 501 5.63 -12.22 5.47
N GLY A 502 5.39 -13.14 6.39
CA GLY A 502 4.90 -14.48 6.10
C GLY A 502 3.53 -14.42 5.42
N LYS A 503 3.44 -14.93 4.19
CA LYS A 503 2.23 -14.88 3.36
C LYS A 503 1.91 -16.22 2.72
N THR A 504 2.80 -16.73 1.86
CA THR A 504 2.56 -18.00 1.19
C THR A 504 3.85 -18.71 0.79
N MET A 505 3.73 -20.00 0.48
CA MET A 505 4.81 -20.88 0.04
C MET A 505 4.38 -21.69 -1.18
N LEU A 506 5.29 -21.88 -2.12
CA LEU A 506 5.18 -22.93 -3.13
C LEU A 506 5.99 -24.15 -2.66
N VAL A 507 5.32 -25.28 -2.48
CA VAL A 507 5.89 -26.48 -1.84
C VAL A 507 6.09 -27.58 -2.85
N GLY A 508 7.31 -28.09 -2.95
CA GLY A 508 7.67 -29.18 -3.84
C GLY A 508 7.15 -30.56 -3.42
N PRO A 509 7.49 -31.60 -4.20
CA PRO A 509 7.17 -32.98 -3.84
C PRO A 509 7.75 -33.38 -2.48
N LYS A 510 7.00 -34.21 -1.76
CA LYS A 510 7.36 -34.74 -0.43
C LYS A 510 8.32 -35.91 -0.56
N HIS A 511 9.40 -35.88 0.21
CA HIS A 511 10.42 -36.94 0.27
C HIS A 511 10.57 -37.49 1.69
N ASP A 512 11.01 -38.75 1.80
CA ASP A 512 11.26 -39.39 3.10
C ASP A 512 12.47 -38.72 3.80
N PRO A 513 12.30 -38.16 5.02
CA PRO A 513 13.35 -37.45 5.75
C PRO A 513 14.57 -38.32 6.08
N ASN A 514 14.46 -39.65 5.99
CA ASN A 514 15.57 -40.56 6.25
C ASN A 514 16.41 -40.89 5.01
N THR A 515 15.94 -40.48 3.83
CA THR A 515 16.59 -40.80 2.55
C THR A 515 17.42 -39.66 1.98
N ILE A 516 17.23 -38.45 2.49
CA ILE A 516 17.88 -37.23 2.02
C ILE A 516 18.51 -36.55 3.22
N ASP A 517 19.80 -36.22 3.09
CA ASP A 517 20.48 -35.33 4.02
C ASP A 517 20.17 -33.87 3.62
N PRO A 518 19.36 -33.14 4.38
CA PRO A 518 18.95 -31.79 3.99
C PRO A 518 20.12 -30.81 4.01
N ASP A 519 21.18 -31.05 4.78
CA ASP A 519 22.38 -30.18 4.81
C ASP A 519 23.21 -30.32 3.52
N ALA A 520 23.13 -31.47 2.85
CA ALA A 520 23.84 -31.74 1.60
C ALA A 520 23.12 -31.23 0.34
N VAL A 521 21.89 -30.72 0.47
CA VAL A 521 21.07 -30.27 -0.67
C VAL A 521 21.71 -29.04 -1.33
N ALA A 522 22.07 -29.17 -2.61
CA ALA A 522 22.50 -28.03 -3.44
C ALA A 522 21.28 -27.35 -4.05
N ILE A 523 21.28 -26.01 -4.05
CA ILE A 523 20.15 -25.19 -4.47
C ILE A 523 20.62 -24.16 -5.49
N GLN A 524 19.92 -24.07 -6.61
CA GLN A 524 20.12 -23.03 -7.62
C GLN A 524 18.78 -22.45 -8.05
N LEU A 525 18.67 -21.11 -8.02
CA LEU A 525 17.51 -20.38 -8.55
C LEU A 525 17.94 -19.58 -9.77
N SER A 526 17.18 -19.69 -10.85
CA SER A 526 17.38 -18.94 -12.08
C SER A 526 16.13 -18.19 -12.52
N LEU A 527 16.34 -17.05 -13.18
CA LEU A 527 15.32 -16.24 -13.86
C LEU A 527 15.73 -16.13 -15.34
N ASP A 528 14.86 -16.57 -16.25
CA ASP A 528 15.11 -16.57 -17.70
C ASP A 528 16.48 -17.17 -18.05
N SER A 529 16.80 -18.30 -17.42
CA SER A 529 18.08 -19.03 -17.53
C SER A 529 19.30 -18.37 -16.86
N SER A 530 19.16 -17.17 -16.29
CA SER A 530 20.23 -16.51 -15.54
C SER A 530 20.16 -16.92 -14.07
N VAL A 531 21.25 -17.46 -13.52
CA VAL A 531 21.33 -17.82 -12.10
C VAL A 531 21.31 -16.57 -11.24
N ILE A 532 20.35 -16.51 -10.30
CA ILE A 532 20.17 -15.38 -9.37
C ILE A 532 20.45 -15.77 -7.91
N ASN A 533 20.36 -17.06 -7.56
CA ASN A 533 20.77 -17.59 -6.26
C ASN A 533 21.52 -18.92 -6.42
N GLU A 534 22.55 -19.12 -5.62
CA GLU A 534 23.23 -20.40 -5.40
C GLU A 534 23.39 -20.58 -3.90
N ALA A 535 22.91 -21.70 -3.38
CA ALA A 535 22.88 -21.98 -1.96
C ALA A 535 23.05 -23.47 -1.67
N ARG A 536 23.21 -23.79 -0.39
CA ARG A 536 23.32 -25.17 0.09
C ARG A 536 22.59 -25.31 1.42
N GLY A 537 22.04 -26.49 1.70
CA GLY A 537 21.21 -26.72 2.87
C GLY A 537 21.90 -26.43 4.20
N ASP A 538 23.20 -26.66 4.29
CA ASP A 538 24.02 -26.39 5.48
C ASP A 538 24.34 -24.90 5.72
N MET A 539 23.81 -24.00 4.89
CA MET A 539 23.92 -22.55 5.13
C MET A 539 23.06 -22.08 6.31
N THR A 540 22.23 -22.95 6.90
CA THR A 540 21.62 -22.70 8.20
C THR A 540 22.67 -22.81 9.31
N ALA A 541 22.66 -21.85 10.23
CA ALA A 541 23.77 -21.63 11.16
C ALA A 541 24.22 -22.86 12.00
N HIS A 542 23.33 -23.82 12.24
CA HIS A 542 23.60 -25.04 13.02
C HIS A 542 23.28 -26.33 12.26
N GLY A 543 23.10 -26.23 10.95
CA GLY A 543 22.48 -27.29 10.16
C GLY A 543 20.98 -27.39 10.38
N GLN A 544 20.34 -28.07 9.45
CA GLN A 544 18.90 -28.06 9.23
C GLN A 544 18.08 -28.60 10.41
N TRP A 545 18.48 -29.74 10.97
CA TRP A 545 17.70 -30.39 12.02
C TRP A 545 17.75 -29.67 13.37
N LEU A 546 18.90 -29.08 13.72
CA LEU A 546 19.05 -28.33 14.96
C LEU A 546 18.34 -26.98 14.87
N THR A 547 18.41 -26.32 13.71
CA THR A 547 17.59 -25.12 13.45
C THR A 547 16.11 -25.42 13.58
N LEU A 548 15.62 -26.52 13.00
CA LEU A 548 14.20 -26.91 13.12
C LEU A 548 13.80 -27.14 14.59
N LEU A 549 14.66 -27.77 15.39
CA LEU A 549 14.41 -27.98 16.83
C LEU A 549 14.25 -26.65 17.57
N LYS A 550 15.15 -25.69 17.32
CA LYS A 550 15.08 -24.34 17.91
C LYS A 550 13.79 -23.63 17.49
N THR A 551 13.42 -23.71 16.21
CA THR A 551 12.18 -23.13 15.67
C THR A 551 10.94 -23.72 16.32
N VAL A 552 10.86 -25.05 16.42
CA VAL A 552 9.74 -25.77 17.06
C VAL A 552 9.58 -25.34 18.51
N ASN A 553 10.67 -25.35 19.28
CA ASN A 553 10.61 -25.00 20.70
C ASN A 553 10.26 -23.52 20.91
N HIS A 554 10.72 -22.64 20.03
CA HIS A 554 10.35 -21.22 20.08
C HIS A 554 8.87 -21.01 19.74
N LEU A 555 8.33 -21.69 18.73
CA LEU A 555 6.89 -21.65 18.43
C LEU A 555 6.03 -22.07 19.64
N ILE A 556 6.41 -23.17 20.30
CA ILE A 556 5.72 -23.63 21.51
C ILE A 556 5.83 -22.61 22.65
N ALA A 557 7.01 -21.99 22.85
CA ALA A 557 7.20 -20.93 23.83
C ALA A 557 6.30 -19.71 23.53
N GLN A 558 6.01 -19.44 22.26
CA GLN A 558 5.06 -18.41 21.82
C GLN A 558 3.60 -18.89 21.79
N SER A 559 3.27 -19.98 22.49
CA SER A 559 1.92 -20.56 22.60
C SER A 559 1.29 -21.01 21.28
N TYR A 560 2.10 -21.25 20.23
CA TYR A 560 1.60 -21.90 19.02
C TYR A 560 1.49 -23.42 19.23
N VAL A 561 0.65 -24.05 18.43
CA VAL A 561 0.53 -25.50 18.32
C VAL A 561 0.89 -25.89 16.89
N ILE A 562 1.83 -26.81 16.74
CA ILE A 562 2.18 -27.35 15.42
C ILE A 562 1.27 -28.55 15.19
N GLU A 563 0.27 -28.41 14.33
CA GLU A 563 -0.71 -29.45 14.03
C GLU A 563 -0.20 -30.43 12.98
N ALA A 564 -0.67 -31.68 13.04
CA ALA A 564 -0.39 -32.66 12.00
C ALA A 564 -0.88 -32.16 10.63
N GLY A 565 -0.02 -32.24 9.61
CA GLY A 565 -0.25 -31.74 8.26
C GLY A 565 0.46 -30.41 7.96
N GLN A 566 0.90 -29.67 8.98
CA GLN A 566 1.58 -28.39 8.80
C GLN A 566 3.04 -28.55 8.35
N ILE A 567 3.57 -27.48 7.74
CA ILE A 567 4.96 -27.38 7.30
C ILE A 567 5.73 -26.34 8.11
N ILE A 568 7.00 -26.59 8.42
CA ILE A 568 7.91 -25.56 8.93
C ILE A 568 9.10 -25.43 7.99
N SER A 569 9.46 -24.21 7.62
CA SER A 569 10.71 -23.94 6.89
C SER A 569 11.72 -23.20 7.77
N ASN A 570 13.01 -23.47 7.52
CA ASN A 570 14.10 -22.98 8.36
C ASN A 570 14.66 -21.61 7.95
N GLY A 571 14.01 -20.90 7.03
CA GLY A 571 14.45 -19.59 6.55
C GLY A 571 15.31 -19.66 5.30
N ALA A 572 15.52 -18.48 4.69
CA ALA A 572 16.19 -18.31 3.42
C ALA A 572 17.58 -18.99 3.34
N LEU A 573 17.78 -19.77 2.29
CA LEU A 573 19.07 -20.31 1.90
C LEU A 573 19.65 -19.45 0.76
N GLY A 574 20.71 -18.71 1.07
CA GLY A 574 21.38 -17.82 0.12
C GLY A 574 20.77 -16.41 0.09
N LYS A 575 20.60 -15.85 -1.11
CA LYS A 575 20.13 -14.48 -1.31
C LYS A 575 18.60 -14.42 -1.31
N ILE A 576 18.06 -13.38 -0.68
CA ILE A 576 16.68 -12.93 -0.86
C ILE A 576 16.60 -12.15 -2.16
N ASN A 577 15.76 -12.59 -3.10
CA ASN A 577 15.70 -12.01 -4.44
C ASN A 577 14.43 -11.19 -4.62
N LYS A 578 14.52 -9.95 -5.12
CA LYS A 578 13.34 -9.19 -5.53
C LYS A 578 12.66 -9.89 -6.72
N ALA A 579 11.35 -10.10 -6.64
CA ALA A 579 10.57 -10.68 -7.73
C ALA A 579 10.57 -9.74 -8.94
N ARG A 580 10.76 -10.33 -10.12
CA ARG A 580 10.74 -9.67 -11.44
C ARG A 580 9.96 -10.56 -12.41
N ALA A 581 9.28 -9.94 -13.37
CA ALA A 581 8.58 -10.68 -14.41
C ALA A 581 9.55 -11.61 -15.17
N GLY A 582 9.09 -12.81 -15.50
CA GLY A 582 9.86 -13.83 -16.22
C GLY A 582 9.63 -15.24 -15.69
N LEU A 583 10.38 -16.21 -16.22
CA LEU A 583 10.28 -17.61 -15.86
C LEU A 583 11.35 -17.99 -14.83
N TYR A 584 10.90 -18.50 -13.68
CA TYR A 584 11.76 -19.01 -12.63
C TYR A 584 11.93 -20.52 -12.73
N HIS A 585 13.16 -20.96 -12.51
CA HIS A 585 13.49 -22.37 -12.33
C HIS A 585 14.40 -22.53 -11.12
N ALA A 586 13.90 -23.29 -10.14
CA ALA A 586 14.62 -23.63 -8.92
C ALA A 586 14.97 -25.12 -8.93
N ASP A 587 16.25 -25.44 -8.79
CA ASP A 587 16.75 -26.81 -8.67
C ASP A 587 17.24 -27.02 -7.23
N PHE A 588 16.64 -27.96 -6.51
CA PHE A 588 17.01 -28.37 -5.17
C PHE A 588 17.66 -29.76 -5.15
N GLY A 589 18.24 -30.19 -6.27
CA GLY A 589 18.94 -31.46 -6.40
C GLY A 589 18.06 -32.65 -6.00
N ALA A 590 18.39 -33.28 -4.86
CA ALA A 590 17.66 -34.44 -4.34
C ALA A 590 16.19 -34.16 -4.02
N LEU A 591 15.82 -32.90 -3.72
CA LEU A 591 14.43 -32.51 -3.45
C LEU A 591 13.62 -32.19 -4.72
N GLY A 592 14.26 -32.22 -5.90
CA GLY A 592 13.63 -32.00 -7.20
C GLY A 592 13.68 -30.55 -7.67
N GLN A 593 12.88 -30.26 -8.69
CA GLN A 593 12.88 -28.99 -9.40
C GLN A 593 11.50 -28.35 -9.41
N LEU A 594 11.45 -27.03 -9.27
CA LEU A 594 10.24 -26.22 -9.29
C LEU A 594 10.34 -25.19 -10.42
N LYS A 595 9.24 -25.01 -11.17
CA LYS A 595 9.13 -24.02 -12.24
C LYS A 595 7.88 -23.19 -12.06
N PHE A 596 8.01 -21.87 -12.15
CA PHE A 596 6.90 -20.93 -12.01
C PHE A 596 7.18 -19.64 -12.77
N SER A 597 6.15 -18.93 -13.18
CA SER A 597 6.29 -17.61 -13.79
C SER A 597 5.95 -16.52 -12.80
N ALA A 598 6.51 -15.32 -13.01
CA ALA A 598 6.00 -14.09 -12.42
C ALA A 598 5.64 -13.15 -13.57
N ARG A 599 4.49 -12.49 -13.49
CA ARG A 599 4.05 -11.54 -14.51
C ARG A 599 3.20 -10.45 -13.92
#